data_AF-A0A9D9HHD9-F1
#
_entry.id   AF-A0A9D9HHD9-F1
#
_cell.length_a   1.000
_cell.length_b   1.000
_cell.length_c   1.000
_cell.angle_alpha   90.00
_cell.angle_beta   90.00
_cell.angle_gamma   90.00
#
_symmetry.space_group_name_H-M   'P 1'
#
loop_
_entity.id
_entity.type
_entity.pdbx_description
1 polymer ?
#
loop_
_entity_poly.entity_id
_entity_poly.type
_entity_poly.pdbx_seq_one_letter_code
_entity_poly.pdbx_strand_id
1 'polypeptide(L)'
;MKKILFTLAAVATVLSGCNRTEVETSGREGLLQLQIGYSGYYNDKTPELVPVRSAADDQAFIDTFIISIDKISGTSSYSLECTVAEFNRMYADGILTLSPGDYRVEVTSPGSTNNAAWDQPVYSVAKDFTIIEDVMTPLELVCTLSNMKVSVRLSDNFKSELSAYSIIVTGEYETGNASLTWSSADAASEGRAGYFAVAPLTVEIQGVRQLDGSEAHKTYLIEDVAAADHHILNIDAKVTGSAGLSVSIDYTVNEKPVDIVVPGFEEIPVPDEDPDDNPDTDPDDPSSTAPELVWENNPSFDPTPISSTMDIVLLVNAPEKIAEFTVDIDSDILRGILNNMTFPLDLINDETVKGFMGSLGLPVGDQLLGQVSVEFPLSGLVPLIGQIGAPAGSEHTFTLYVKDEKGQELSRKLVFYMPE
;
A
#
# COMPACT_ATOMS: atom_id res chain seq x y z
N MET A 1 -49.64 40.14 -35.19
CA MET A 1 -48.18 40.41 -35.15
C MET A 1 -47.69 40.25 -33.71
N LYS A 2 -47.30 39.04 -33.29
CA LYS A 2 -46.73 38.78 -31.96
C LYS A 2 -45.22 38.74 -32.11
N LYS A 3 -44.54 39.71 -31.50
CA LYS A 3 -43.07 39.80 -31.48
C LYS A 3 -42.54 38.76 -30.50
N ILE A 4 -41.65 37.90 -31.01
CA ILE A 4 -40.85 36.97 -30.22
C ILE A 4 -39.70 37.79 -29.64
N LEU A 5 -39.66 37.96 -28.30
CA LEU A 5 -38.47 38.42 -27.60
C LEU A 5 -37.67 37.17 -27.20
N PHE A 6 -36.49 37.03 -27.80
CA PHE A 6 -35.45 36.12 -27.31
C PHE A 6 -34.80 36.79 -26.09
N THR A 7 -35.02 36.22 -24.91
CA THR A 7 -34.30 36.58 -23.68
C THR A 7 -32.92 35.92 -23.77
N LEU A 8 -31.87 36.72 -24.00
CA LEU A 8 -30.48 36.29 -23.77
C LEU A 8 -30.33 36.04 -22.26
N ALA A 9 -30.14 34.78 -21.87
CA ALA A 9 -29.64 34.44 -20.56
C ALA A 9 -28.15 34.80 -20.55
N ALA A 10 -27.79 35.88 -19.84
CA ALA A 10 -26.41 36.19 -19.52
C ALA A 10 -25.88 35.08 -18.60
N VAL A 11 -24.94 34.29 -19.11
CA VAL A 11 -24.14 33.37 -18.31
C VAL A 11 -23.30 34.25 -17.38
N ALA A 12 -23.64 34.25 -16.09
CA ALA A 12 -22.81 34.89 -15.06
C ALA A 12 -21.53 34.06 -14.94
N THR A 13 -20.47 34.51 -15.61
CA THR A 13 -19.11 34.13 -15.27
C THR A 13 -18.84 34.60 -13.84
N VAL A 14 -18.78 33.66 -12.91
CA VAL A 14 -18.22 33.89 -11.58
C VAL A 14 -16.75 34.21 -11.82
N LEU A 15 -16.40 35.50 -11.76
CA LEU A 15 -15.01 35.93 -11.69
C LEU A 15 -14.53 35.57 -10.29
N SER A 16 -13.93 34.39 -10.15
CA SER A 16 -13.06 34.11 -9.01
C SER A 16 -11.95 35.16 -9.06
N GLY A 17 -11.95 36.07 -8.10
CA GLY A 17 -10.90 37.07 -7.95
C GLY A 17 -9.90 36.56 -6.93
N CYS A 18 -8.62 36.86 -7.13
CA CYS A 18 -7.61 36.64 -6.11
C CYS A 18 -7.99 37.38 -4.81
N ASN A 19 -8.06 36.64 -3.70
CA ASN A 19 -8.32 37.19 -2.39
C ASN A 19 -7.00 37.50 -1.71
N ARG A 20 -6.77 38.78 -1.37
CA ARG A 20 -5.57 39.22 -0.64
C ARG A 20 -5.96 40.08 0.55
N THR A 21 -5.42 39.75 1.72
CA THR A 21 -5.59 40.53 2.95
C THR A 21 -4.22 40.86 3.52
N GLU A 22 -3.99 42.13 3.84
CA GLU A 22 -2.70 42.61 4.35
C GLU A 22 -2.89 43.71 5.40
N VAL A 23 -2.13 43.63 6.49
CA VAL A 23 -2.02 44.70 7.50
C VAL A 23 -0.64 45.33 7.36
N GLU A 24 -0.57 46.53 6.78
CA GLU A 24 0.69 47.23 6.53
C GLU A 24 1.45 47.55 7.82
N THR A 25 2.75 47.26 7.81
CA THR A 25 3.70 47.74 8.81
C THR A 25 4.85 48.44 8.10
N SER A 26 5.23 49.61 8.58
CA SER A 26 6.28 50.43 7.99
C SER A 26 7.67 49.77 8.16
N GLY A 27 8.20 49.19 7.08
CA GLY A 27 9.53 48.58 6.97
C GLY A 27 9.89 48.34 5.50
N ARG A 28 11.16 48.05 5.15
CA ARG A 28 11.46 47.65 3.76
C ARG A 28 11.03 46.20 3.56
N GLU A 29 10.68 45.88 2.32
CA GLU A 29 10.08 44.61 1.94
C GLU A 29 11.14 43.66 1.36
N GLY A 30 10.83 42.36 1.34
CA GLY A 30 11.58 41.35 0.61
C GLY A 30 10.82 40.87 -0.62
N LEU A 31 11.50 40.08 -1.48
CA LEU A 31 10.93 39.54 -2.71
C LEU A 31 10.88 38.02 -2.63
N LEU A 32 9.75 37.43 -2.99
CA LEU A 32 9.56 36.00 -3.23
C LEU A 32 9.51 35.76 -4.74
N GLN A 33 10.33 34.86 -5.26
CA GLN A 33 10.21 34.37 -6.63
C GLN A 33 9.70 32.93 -6.60
N LEU A 34 8.52 32.69 -7.16
CA LEU A 34 7.85 31.39 -7.11
C LEU A 34 7.93 30.66 -8.45
N GLN A 35 8.29 29.38 -8.41
CA GLN A 35 8.20 28.46 -9.54
C GLN A 35 7.43 27.21 -9.10
N ILE A 36 6.43 26.83 -9.90
CA ILE A 36 5.52 25.72 -9.58
C ILE A 36 5.59 24.68 -10.70
N GLY A 37 5.88 23.45 -10.32
CA GLY A 37 5.73 22.26 -11.16
C GLY A 37 4.87 21.21 -10.47
N TYR A 38 4.65 20.08 -11.13
CA TYR A 38 4.02 18.91 -10.53
C TYR A 38 4.70 17.61 -11.00
N SER A 39 4.51 16.55 -10.24
CA SER A 39 5.00 15.20 -10.51
C SER A 39 3.88 14.19 -10.25
N GLY A 40 3.51 13.43 -11.28
CA GLY A 40 2.40 12.46 -11.25
C GLY A 40 2.83 11.01 -11.21
N TYR A 41 4.03 10.73 -10.71
CA TYR A 41 4.43 9.35 -10.47
C TYR A 41 3.65 8.81 -9.27
N TYR A 42 2.81 7.81 -9.51
CA TYR A 42 2.42 6.86 -8.48
C TYR A 42 3.67 6.06 -8.09
N ASN A 43 3.69 5.51 -6.88
CA ASN A 43 4.78 4.65 -6.42
C ASN A 43 4.79 3.25 -7.14
N ASP A 44 4.21 3.13 -8.34
CA ASP A 44 4.00 1.88 -9.09
C ASP A 44 5.33 1.29 -9.61
N LYS A 45 5.52 -0.04 -9.45
CA LYS A 45 6.67 -0.79 -10.00
C LYS A 45 6.70 -0.88 -11.52
N THR A 46 5.56 -0.64 -12.16
CA THR A 46 5.46 -0.53 -13.61
C THR A 46 5.16 0.93 -13.92
N PRO A 47 6.01 1.66 -14.66
CA PRO A 47 5.63 2.97 -15.14
C PRO A 47 4.44 2.78 -16.09
N GLU A 48 3.22 2.94 -15.57
CA GLU A 48 2.08 3.26 -16.41
C GLU A 48 2.51 4.54 -17.14
N LEU A 49 2.53 4.48 -18.47
CA LEU A 49 2.81 5.67 -19.28
C LEU A 49 1.69 6.66 -18.92
N VAL A 50 1.96 7.54 -17.95
CA VAL A 50 1.17 8.76 -17.76
C VAL A 50 1.08 9.33 -19.17
N PRO A 51 -0.12 9.57 -19.72
CA PRO A 51 -0.23 10.10 -21.06
C PRO A 51 0.65 11.33 -21.11
N VAL A 52 1.65 11.31 -22.00
CA VAL A 52 2.58 12.42 -22.19
C VAL A 52 1.71 13.60 -22.62
N ARG A 53 1.34 14.42 -21.65
CA ARG A 53 0.67 15.69 -21.88
C ARG A 53 1.66 16.57 -22.65
N SER A 54 1.15 17.38 -23.58
CA SER A 54 2.03 18.36 -24.19
C SER A 54 2.41 19.40 -23.14
N ALA A 55 3.56 20.07 -23.30
CA ALA A 55 3.96 21.16 -22.39
C ALA A 55 2.90 22.27 -22.26
N ALA A 56 2.03 22.44 -23.27
CA ALA A 56 0.90 23.36 -23.21
C ALA A 56 -0.26 22.83 -22.36
N ASP A 57 -0.52 21.52 -22.39
CA ASP A 57 -1.53 20.86 -21.55
C ASP A 57 -1.09 20.78 -20.08
N ASP A 58 0.21 20.63 -19.83
CA ASP A 58 0.80 20.69 -18.49
C ASP A 58 0.66 22.08 -17.89
N GLN A 59 0.99 23.12 -18.66
CA GLN A 59 0.83 24.50 -18.20
C GLN A 59 -0.63 24.86 -17.96
N ALA A 60 -1.54 24.51 -18.87
CA ALA A 60 -2.97 24.76 -18.70
C ALA A 60 -3.55 24.04 -17.48
N PHE A 61 -2.98 22.89 -17.09
CA PHE A 61 -3.36 22.19 -15.88
C PHE A 61 -2.81 22.85 -14.62
N ILE A 62 -1.51 23.20 -14.58
CA ILE A 62 -0.89 23.94 -13.48
C ILE A 62 -1.59 25.27 -13.24
N ASP A 63 -2.00 25.96 -14.31
CA ASP A 63 -2.73 27.24 -14.26
C ASP A 63 -4.03 27.16 -13.45
N THR A 64 -4.60 25.95 -13.27
CA THR A 64 -5.80 25.72 -12.45
C THR A 64 -5.52 25.53 -10.96
N PHE A 65 -4.25 25.37 -10.56
CA PHE A 65 -3.91 25.10 -9.17
C PHE A 65 -4.14 26.34 -8.33
N ILE A 66 -4.53 26.14 -7.08
CA ILE A 66 -4.79 27.19 -6.11
C ILE A 66 -3.53 27.34 -5.25
N ILE A 67 -3.00 28.56 -5.19
CA ILE A 67 -1.90 28.97 -4.30
C ILE A 67 -2.52 29.67 -3.09
N SER A 68 -2.17 29.24 -1.88
CA SER A 68 -2.36 29.95 -0.62
C SER A 68 -1.01 30.37 -0.06
N ILE A 69 -0.85 31.64 0.34
CA ILE A 69 0.33 32.14 1.06
C ILE A 69 -0.13 32.87 2.31
N ASP A 70 0.26 32.35 3.47
CA ASP A 70 -0.13 32.87 4.78
C ASP A 70 1.09 33.20 5.62
N LYS A 71 1.05 34.32 6.34
CA LYS A 71 2.12 34.69 7.29
C LYS A 71 1.94 33.93 8.60
N ILE A 72 2.97 33.19 9.01
CA ILE A 72 3.00 32.37 10.22
C ILE A 72 3.41 33.20 11.44
N SER A 73 4.39 34.09 11.28
CA SER A 73 4.99 34.84 12.39
C SER A 73 5.19 36.33 12.03
N GLY A 74 4.87 37.21 12.99
CA GLY A 74 5.01 38.67 12.83
C GLY A 74 3.85 39.45 13.45
N THR A 75 3.98 40.78 13.51
CA THR A 75 2.95 41.69 14.05
C THR A 75 1.84 42.00 13.04
N SER A 76 2.07 41.71 11.76
CA SER A 76 1.13 41.86 10.65
C SER A 76 0.56 40.51 10.23
N SER A 77 -0.70 40.49 9.77
CA SER A 77 -1.28 39.35 9.08
C SER A 77 -1.19 39.56 7.58
N TYR A 78 -0.84 38.51 6.85
CA TYR A 78 -0.91 38.46 5.39
C TYR A 78 -1.51 37.13 4.97
N SER A 79 -2.45 37.17 4.03
CA SER A 79 -3.04 35.98 3.41
C SER A 79 -3.36 36.27 1.94
N LEU A 80 -2.98 35.36 1.06
CA LEU A 80 -3.20 35.41 -0.39
C LEU A 80 -3.73 34.07 -0.86
N GLU A 81 -4.88 34.06 -1.53
CA GLU A 81 -5.44 32.86 -2.18
C GLU A 81 -5.84 33.19 -3.62
N CYS A 82 -5.30 32.45 -4.59
CA CYS A 82 -5.63 32.62 -6.02
C CYS A 82 -5.22 31.43 -6.87
N THR A 83 -5.66 31.40 -8.13
CA THR A 83 -5.13 30.41 -9.09
C THR A 83 -3.73 30.78 -9.57
N VAL A 84 -2.95 29.80 -10.03
CA VAL A 84 -1.63 30.05 -10.66
C VAL A 84 -1.77 30.97 -11.87
N ALA A 85 -2.84 30.83 -12.67
CA ALA A 85 -3.13 31.74 -13.79
C ALA A 85 -3.30 33.21 -13.33
N GLU A 86 -4.03 33.42 -12.23
CA GLU A 86 -4.21 34.75 -11.65
C GLU A 86 -2.93 35.29 -11.04
N PHE A 87 -2.17 34.45 -10.33
CA PHE A 87 -0.87 34.80 -9.77
C PHE A 87 0.07 35.30 -10.86
N ASN A 88 0.24 34.54 -11.94
CA ASN A 88 1.09 34.90 -13.08
C ASN A 88 0.62 36.18 -13.80
N ARG A 89 -0.68 36.48 -13.76
CA ARG A 89 -1.24 37.71 -14.32
C ARG A 89 -0.98 38.93 -13.44
N MET A 90 -1.00 38.78 -12.11
CA MET A 90 -0.78 39.88 -11.17
C MET A 90 0.72 40.14 -10.92
N TYR A 91 1.51 39.08 -10.92
CA TYR A 91 2.93 39.07 -10.57
C TYR A 91 3.73 38.57 -11.77
N ALA A 92 4.01 39.49 -12.69
CA ALA A 92 4.88 39.20 -13.83
C ALA A 92 6.22 38.64 -13.34
N ASP A 93 6.74 37.63 -14.04
CA ASP A 93 7.96 36.87 -13.69
C ASP A 93 7.88 36.09 -12.36
N GLY A 94 6.68 35.96 -11.77
CA GLY A 94 6.44 35.17 -10.56
C GLY A 94 6.97 35.81 -9.27
N ILE A 95 7.16 37.14 -9.28
CA ILE A 95 7.77 37.88 -8.17
C ILE A 95 6.69 38.57 -7.33
N LEU A 96 6.60 38.17 -6.07
CA LEU A 96 5.70 38.73 -5.06
C LEU A 96 6.51 39.51 -4.01
N THR A 97 6.10 40.74 -3.70
CA THR A 97 6.68 41.53 -2.61
C THR A 97 5.98 41.22 -1.30
N LEU A 98 6.74 40.93 -0.25
CA LEU A 98 6.23 40.58 1.08
C LEU A 98 7.01 41.31 2.17
N SER A 99 6.33 41.64 3.27
CA SER A 99 7.02 42.11 4.47
C SER A 99 7.92 41.01 5.07
N PRO A 100 9.03 41.35 5.76
CA PRO A 100 9.86 40.34 6.41
C PRO A 100 9.08 39.51 7.45
N GLY A 101 9.41 38.23 7.55
CA GLY A 101 8.77 37.29 8.47
C GLY A 101 8.70 35.86 7.91
N ASP A 102 8.09 34.96 8.68
CA ASP A 102 7.89 33.57 8.28
C ASP A 102 6.52 33.38 7.64
N TYR A 103 6.50 32.63 6.54
CA TYR A 103 5.34 32.38 5.70
C TYR A 103 5.22 30.89 5.40
N ARG A 104 3.98 30.45 5.17
CA ARG A 104 3.65 29.14 4.63
C ARG A 104 3.03 29.34 3.26
N VAL A 105 3.54 28.63 2.26
CA VAL A 105 2.89 28.49 0.96
C VAL A 105 2.29 27.09 0.84
N GLU A 106 1.09 27.02 0.31
CA GLU A 106 0.43 25.78 -0.06
C GLU A 106 -0.07 25.91 -1.50
N VAL A 107 0.18 24.89 -2.32
CA VAL A 107 -0.33 24.82 -3.68
C VAL A 107 -1.11 23.52 -3.81
N THR A 108 -2.36 23.60 -4.26
CA THR A 108 -3.25 22.44 -4.42
C THR A 108 -3.92 22.44 -5.78
N SER A 109 -4.06 21.28 -6.41
CA SER A 109 -4.86 21.14 -7.62
C SER A 109 -6.36 21.18 -7.28
N PRO A 110 -7.23 21.50 -8.26
CA PRO A 110 -8.67 21.44 -8.06
C PRO A 110 -9.15 20.07 -7.57
N GLY A 111 -10.20 20.08 -6.73
CA GLY A 111 -10.79 18.84 -6.19
C GLY A 111 -10.14 18.31 -4.92
N SER A 112 -9.19 19.02 -4.34
CA SER A 112 -8.56 18.69 -3.06
C SER A 112 -9.54 18.54 -1.88
N THR A 113 -10.73 19.14 -1.99
CA THR A 113 -11.81 19.03 -0.99
C THR A 113 -12.68 17.79 -1.14
N ASN A 114 -12.51 17.01 -2.22
CA ASN A 114 -13.31 15.82 -2.46
C ASN A 114 -12.65 14.62 -1.80
N ASN A 115 -13.35 14.02 -0.84
CA ASN A 115 -12.88 12.80 -0.19
C ASN A 115 -12.88 11.58 -1.12
N ALA A 116 -13.79 11.53 -2.11
CA ALA A 116 -13.77 10.50 -3.14
C ALA A 116 -14.28 11.06 -4.47
N ALA A 117 -13.59 10.78 -5.57
CA ALA A 117 -13.98 11.23 -6.90
C ALA A 117 -13.40 10.31 -7.98
N TRP A 118 -14.09 10.22 -9.11
CA TRP A 118 -13.61 9.49 -10.27
C TRP A 118 -12.64 10.32 -11.09
N ASP A 119 -11.56 9.69 -11.58
CA ASP A 119 -10.62 10.29 -12.54
C ASP A 119 -10.03 11.65 -12.09
N GLN A 120 -9.87 11.85 -10.78
CA GLN A 120 -9.46 13.12 -10.17
C GLN A 120 -8.22 12.95 -9.28
N PRO A 121 -7.01 12.86 -9.85
CA PRO A 121 -5.77 12.97 -9.08
C PRO A 121 -5.68 14.35 -8.43
N VAL A 122 -5.32 14.39 -7.15
CA VAL A 122 -5.09 15.63 -6.40
C VAL A 122 -3.61 15.77 -6.16
N TYR A 123 -3.05 16.92 -6.52
CA TYR A 123 -1.66 17.28 -6.32
C TYR A 123 -1.57 18.36 -5.26
N SER A 124 -0.64 18.23 -4.32
CA SER A 124 -0.37 19.29 -3.36
C SER A 124 1.10 19.37 -2.96
N VAL A 125 1.47 20.54 -2.45
CA VAL A 125 2.73 20.79 -1.75
C VAL A 125 2.52 21.93 -0.76
N ALA A 126 3.07 21.78 0.44
CA ALA A 126 3.11 22.84 1.44
C ALA A 126 4.55 23.04 1.91
N LYS A 127 4.98 24.29 2.07
CA LYS A 127 6.34 24.62 2.49
C LYS A 127 6.38 25.92 3.28
N ASP A 128 7.16 25.90 4.35
CA ASP A 128 7.47 27.09 5.13
C ASP A 128 8.72 27.77 4.57
N PHE A 129 8.73 29.10 4.55
CA PHE A 129 9.83 29.93 4.08
C PHE A 129 9.90 31.26 4.83
N THR A 130 11.08 31.89 4.82
CA THR A 130 11.30 33.16 5.50
C THR A 130 11.64 34.23 4.47
N ILE A 131 10.99 35.39 4.59
CA ILE A 131 11.28 36.59 3.81
C ILE A 131 12.18 37.51 4.60
N ILE A 132 13.27 37.93 3.96
CA ILE A 132 14.27 38.85 4.50
C ILE A 132 14.19 40.18 3.72
N GLU A 133 14.32 41.29 4.45
CA GLU A 133 14.34 42.65 3.91
C GLU A 133 15.40 42.82 2.80
N ASP A 134 15.04 43.45 1.69
CA ASP A 134 15.92 43.73 0.54
C ASP A 134 16.54 42.46 -0.12
N VAL A 135 16.01 41.27 0.15
CA VAL A 135 16.51 39.98 -0.39
C VAL A 135 15.47 39.31 -1.28
N MET A 136 15.94 38.69 -2.38
CA MET A 136 15.14 37.81 -3.22
C MET A 136 15.25 36.36 -2.74
N THR A 137 14.11 35.75 -2.45
CA THR A 137 13.97 34.37 -1.98
C THR A 137 13.40 33.52 -3.11
N PRO A 138 14.22 32.74 -3.82
CA PRO A 138 13.73 31.81 -4.83
C PRO A 138 13.09 30.59 -4.16
N LEU A 139 11.89 30.23 -4.61
CA LEU A 139 11.14 29.10 -4.09
C LEU A 139 10.59 28.25 -5.24
N GLU A 140 11.19 27.06 -5.39
CA GLU A 140 10.73 26.03 -6.30
C GLU A 140 9.83 25.04 -5.55
N LEU A 141 8.62 24.84 -6.07
CA LEU A 141 7.62 23.94 -5.52
C LEU A 141 7.27 22.88 -6.56
N VAL A 142 7.29 21.62 -6.14
CA VAL A 142 6.86 20.48 -6.97
C VAL A 142 5.69 19.81 -6.27
N CYS A 143 4.49 19.93 -6.85
CA CYS A 143 3.29 19.31 -6.32
C CYS A 143 3.31 17.81 -6.59
N THR A 144 3.09 16.99 -5.57
CA THR A 144 3.01 15.52 -5.68
C THR A 144 1.59 15.05 -5.39
N LEU A 145 1.26 13.82 -5.81
CA LEU A 145 -0.05 13.22 -5.51
C LEU A 145 -0.31 13.19 -3.99
N SER A 146 -1.42 13.78 -3.57
CA SER A 146 -1.84 13.87 -2.17
C SER A 146 -2.99 12.92 -1.84
N ASN A 147 -3.55 12.26 -2.85
CA ASN A 147 -4.61 11.28 -2.73
C ASN A 147 -4.12 9.91 -3.24
N MET A 148 -4.91 8.86 -2.98
CA MET A 148 -4.65 7.50 -3.44
C MET A 148 -5.58 7.11 -4.58
N LYS A 149 -5.13 6.19 -5.42
CA LYS A 149 -5.83 5.66 -6.58
C LYS A 149 -6.31 4.23 -6.28
N VAL A 150 -7.53 3.91 -6.69
CA VAL A 150 -8.09 2.56 -6.62
C VAL A 150 -8.54 2.16 -8.02
N SER A 151 -8.03 1.04 -8.52
CA SER A 151 -8.46 0.45 -9.79
C SER A 151 -9.04 -0.93 -9.54
N VAL A 152 -10.08 -1.30 -10.27
CA VAL A 152 -10.72 -2.63 -10.15
C VAL A 152 -10.44 -3.45 -11.39
N ARG A 153 -9.93 -4.67 -11.19
CA ARG A 153 -9.72 -5.68 -12.24
C ARG A 153 -10.54 -6.91 -11.94
N LEU A 154 -11.50 -7.19 -12.82
CA LEU A 154 -12.40 -8.33 -12.67
C LEU A 154 -11.96 -9.46 -13.59
N SER A 155 -11.88 -10.68 -13.06
CA SER A 155 -11.62 -11.87 -13.87
C SER A 155 -12.81 -12.25 -14.74
N ASP A 156 -12.56 -13.01 -15.81
CA ASP A 156 -13.64 -13.56 -16.65
C ASP A 156 -14.54 -14.51 -15.85
N ASN A 157 -13.97 -15.28 -14.91
CA ASN A 157 -14.73 -16.14 -14.02
C ASN A 157 -15.71 -15.33 -13.16
N PHE A 158 -15.25 -14.23 -12.56
CA PHE A 158 -16.09 -13.35 -11.76
C PHE A 158 -17.27 -12.81 -12.58
N LYS A 159 -17.01 -12.37 -13.82
CA LYS A 159 -18.04 -11.88 -14.73
C LYS A 159 -19.03 -12.97 -15.18
N SER A 160 -18.59 -14.21 -15.32
CA SER A 160 -19.46 -15.33 -15.73
C SER A 160 -20.29 -15.91 -14.58
N GLU A 161 -19.77 -15.89 -13.35
CA GLU A 161 -20.44 -16.47 -12.18
C GLU A 161 -21.56 -15.59 -11.63
N LEU A 162 -21.48 -14.27 -11.82
CA LEU A 162 -22.45 -13.30 -11.32
C LEU A 162 -23.31 -12.72 -12.45
N SER A 163 -24.63 -12.67 -12.23
CA SER A 163 -25.61 -12.02 -13.14
C SER A 163 -25.65 -10.51 -12.94
N ALA A 164 -25.35 -10.06 -11.73
CA ALA A 164 -25.19 -8.67 -11.33
C ALA A 164 -24.16 -8.58 -10.21
N TYR A 165 -23.39 -7.49 -10.18
CA TYR A 165 -22.45 -7.21 -9.09
C TYR A 165 -22.39 -5.71 -8.78
N SER A 166 -22.01 -5.40 -7.54
CA SER A 166 -21.73 -4.07 -7.03
C SER A 166 -20.52 -4.15 -6.09
N ILE A 167 -19.48 -3.39 -6.42
CA ILE A 167 -18.24 -3.28 -5.64
C ILE A 167 -18.19 -1.85 -5.12
N ILE A 168 -18.30 -1.69 -3.82
CA ILE A 168 -18.40 -0.40 -3.14
C ILE A 168 -17.10 -0.22 -2.37
N VAL A 169 -16.32 0.79 -2.71
CA VAL A 169 -15.14 1.18 -1.95
C VAL A 169 -15.49 2.45 -1.19
N THR A 170 -15.35 2.40 0.13
CA THR A 170 -15.70 3.49 1.05
C THR A 170 -14.46 3.92 1.80
N GLY A 171 -14.11 5.21 1.71
CA GLY A 171 -13.16 5.82 2.62
C GLY A 171 -13.87 6.35 3.86
N GLU A 172 -13.24 6.15 5.01
CA GLU A 172 -13.76 6.54 6.32
C GLU A 172 -13.09 7.84 6.79
N TYR A 173 -13.88 8.92 6.92
CA TYR A 173 -13.36 10.25 7.23
C TYR A 173 -14.12 10.86 8.40
N GLU A 174 -13.45 11.70 9.19
CA GLU A 174 -14.05 12.49 10.27
C GLU A 174 -15.24 13.36 9.80
N THR A 175 -15.17 13.84 8.55
CA THR A 175 -16.22 14.67 7.93
C THR A 175 -17.39 13.86 7.35
N GLY A 176 -17.35 12.53 7.46
CA GLY A 176 -18.31 11.59 6.88
C GLY A 176 -17.73 10.78 5.74
N ASN A 177 -18.22 9.54 5.63
CA ASN A 177 -17.74 8.55 4.66
C ASN A 177 -18.03 8.98 3.22
N ALA A 178 -17.10 8.66 2.32
CA ALA A 178 -17.27 8.88 0.88
C ALA A 178 -17.00 7.58 0.13
N SER A 179 -17.87 7.22 -0.81
CA SER A 179 -17.80 5.95 -1.51
C SER A 179 -17.89 6.09 -3.02
N LEU A 180 -17.22 5.18 -3.72
CA LEU A 180 -17.32 4.97 -5.16
C LEU A 180 -17.78 3.53 -5.42
N THR A 181 -18.65 3.37 -6.42
CA THR A 181 -19.24 2.08 -6.74
C THR A 181 -18.93 1.68 -8.18
N TRP A 182 -18.27 0.54 -8.35
CA TRP A 182 -18.15 -0.17 -9.62
C TRP A 182 -19.29 -1.16 -9.72
N SER A 183 -20.13 -1.06 -10.75
CA SER A 183 -21.29 -1.95 -10.88
C SER A 183 -21.44 -2.45 -12.30
N SER A 184 -21.98 -3.67 -12.44
CA SER A 184 -22.35 -4.23 -13.74
C SER A 184 -23.47 -3.45 -14.43
N ALA A 185 -24.23 -2.63 -13.69
CA ALA A 185 -25.29 -1.79 -14.22
C ALA A 185 -24.77 -0.48 -14.86
N ASP A 186 -23.55 -0.08 -14.50
CA ASP A 186 -22.90 1.10 -15.04
C ASP A 186 -21.63 0.71 -15.81
N ALA A 187 -21.80 0.46 -17.11
CA ALA A 187 -20.69 0.14 -18.01
C ALA A 187 -19.62 1.25 -18.08
N ALA A 188 -19.95 2.49 -17.69
CA ALA A 188 -18.96 3.56 -17.62
C ALA A 188 -18.02 3.37 -16.42
N SER A 189 -18.41 2.66 -15.36
CA SER A 189 -17.56 2.39 -14.19
C SER A 189 -16.44 1.38 -14.48
N GLU A 190 -16.60 0.53 -15.49
CA GLU A 190 -15.62 -0.49 -15.84
C GLU A 190 -14.33 0.14 -16.40
N GLY A 191 -13.20 -0.11 -15.74
CA GLY A 191 -11.89 0.44 -16.10
C GLY A 191 -11.64 1.88 -15.62
N ARG A 192 -12.57 2.49 -14.86
CA ARG A 192 -12.33 3.80 -14.23
C ARG A 192 -11.53 3.67 -12.94
N ALA A 193 -10.69 4.67 -12.71
CA ALA A 193 -9.93 4.82 -11.50
C ALA A 193 -10.70 5.70 -10.50
N GLY A 194 -10.92 5.16 -9.30
CA GLY A 194 -11.41 5.91 -8.16
C GLY A 194 -10.25 6.60 -7.46
N TYR A 195 -10.44 7.84 -7.02
CA TYR A 195 -9.47 8.58 -6.24
C TYR A 195 -10.07 8.91 -4.89
N PHE A 196 -9.30 8.69 -3.83
CA PHE A 196 -9.74 8.85 -2.45
C PHE A 196 -8.71 9.67 -1.68
N ALA A 197 -9.17 10.59 -0.84
CA ALA A 197 -8.30 11.19 0.17
C ALA A 197 -7.75 10.09 1.08
N VAL A 198 -6.55 10.27 1.62
CA VAL A 198 -5.86 9.22 2.40
C VAL A 198 -6.65 8.91 3.67
N ALA A 199 -7.26 7.73 3.72
CA ALA A 199 -8.00 7.18 4.84
C ALA A 199 -8.23 5.68 4.63
N PRO A 200 -8.39 4.86 5.68
CA PRO A 200 -8.70 3.44 5.54
C PRO A 200 -9.88 3.20 4.58
N LEU A 201 -9.76 2.16 3.76
CA LEU A 201 -10.77 1.79 2.79
C LEU A 201 -11.47 0.51 3.19
N THR A 202 -12.80 0.56 3.21
CA THR A 202 -13.65 -0.62 3.29
C THR A 202 -14.15 -0.98 1.88
N VAL A 203 -13.84 -2.19 1.43
CA VAL A 203 -14.29 -2.74 0.14
C VAL A 203 -15.39 -3.76 0.37
N GLU A 204 -16.58 -3.46 -0.12
CA GLU A 204 -17.74 -4.34 -0.06
C GLU A 204 -18.09 -4.86 -1.45
N ILE A 205 -18.18 -6.18 -1.59
CA ILE A 205 -18.56 -6.86 -2.82
C ILE A 205 -19.91 -7.53 -2.60
N GLN A 206 -20.88 -7.13 -3.40
CA GLN A 206 -22.20 -7.71 -3.49
C GLN A 206 -22.41 -8.30 -4.89
N GLY A 207 -23.04 -9.46 -4.98
CA GLY A 207 -23.36 -10.07 -6.27
C GLY A 207 -24.49 -11.08 -6.20
N VAL A 208 -25.10 -11.35 -7.35
CA VAL A 208 -26.15 -12.37 -7.50
C VAL A 208 -25.67 -13.44 -8.46
N ARG A 209 -25.59 -14.70 -8.00
CA ARG A 209 -25.10 -15.81 -8.83
C ARG A 209 -26.00 -16.10 -10.03
N GLN A 210 -25.39 -16.40 -11.16
CA GLN A 210 -26.13 -16.84 -12.35
C GLN A 210 -26.78 -18.22 -12.17
N LEU A 211 -26.13 -19.12 -11.42
CA LEU A 211 -26.53 -20.52 -11.34
C LEU A 211 -27.88 -20.74 -10.62
N ASP A 212 -28.08 -20.05 -9.50
CA ASP A 212 -29.20 -20.30 -8.58
C ASP A 212 -29.88 -19.03 -8.05
N GLY A 213 -29.39 -17.85 -8.43
CA GLY A 213 -29.90 -16.57 -7.95
C GLY A 213 -29.57 -16.25 -6.49
N SER A 214 -28.66 -17.00 -5.85
CA SER A 214 -28.21 -16.72 -4.49
C SER A 214 -27.38 -15.44 -4.43
N GLU A 215 -27.46 -14.74 -3.29
CA GLU A 215 -26.65 -13.55 -3.02
C GLU A 215 -25.27 -13.95 -2.49
N ALA A 216 -24.25 -13.24 -2.96
CA ALA A 216 -22.87 -13.31 -2.48
C ALA A 216 -22.49 -11.96 -1.87
N HIS A 217 -21.92 -12.01 -0.67
CA HIS A 217 -21.48 -10.82 0.06
C HIS A 217 -20.11 -11.07 0.68
N LYS A 218 -19.19 -10.12 0.48
CA LYS A 218 -17.86 -10.10 1.10
C LYS A 218 -17.44 -8.68 1.43
N THR A 219 -16.68 -8.54 2.51
CA THR A 219 -16.12 -7.28 2.96
C THR A 219 -14.63 -7.46 3.24
N TYR A 220 -13.84 -6.48 2.84
CA TYR A 220 -12.39 -6.41 3.04
C TYR A 220 -12.03 -5.02 3.55
N LEU A 221 -10.95 -4.96 4.33
CA LEU A 221 -10.42 -3.73 4.89
C LEU A 221 -9.00 -3.53 4.39
N ILE A 222 -8.69 -2.29 4.00
CA ILE A 222 -7.35 -1.83 3.62
C ILE A 222 -7.01 -0.70 4.59
N GLU A 223 -6.26 -1.03 5.65
CA GLU A 223 -5.88 -0.09 6.70
C GLU A 223 -4.60 0.67 6.36
N ASP A 224 -3.66 -0.02 5.71
CA ASP A 224 -2.41 0.56 5.28
C ASP A 224 -2.57 1.29 3.95
N VAL A 225 -2.61 2.63 4.04
CA VAL A 225 -2.82 3.53 2.92
C VAL A 225 -1.97 4.78 3.07
N ALA A 226 -1.36 5.23 1.98
CA ALA A 226 -0.60 6.47 1.90
C ALA A 226 -0.95 7.28 0.65
N ALA A 227 -0.57 8.56 0.67
CA ALA A 227 -0.68 9.40 -0.52
C ALA A 227 0.15 8.82 -1.66
N ALA A 228 -0.34 8.96 -2.90
CA ALA A 228 0.26 8.38 -4.11
C ALA A 228 0.24 6.84 -4.18
N ASP A 229 -0.45 6.14 -3.26
CA ASP A 229 -0.70 4.71 -3.40
C ASP A 229 -1.68 4.41 -4.52
N HIS A 230 -1.49 3.26 -5.14
CA HIS A 230 -2.36 2.72 -6.17
C HIS A 230 -2.78 1.31 -5.77
N HIS A 231 -3.99 1.18 -5.23
CA HIS A 231 -4.59 -0.10 -4.87
C HIS A 231 -5.27 -0.71 -6.09
N ILE A 232 -4.76 -1.84 -6.58
CA ILE A 232 -5.38 -2.56 -7.69
C ILE A 232 -6.18 -3.74 -7.13
N LEU A 233 -7.50 -3.62 -7.04
CA LEU A 233 -8.38 -4.69 -6.56
C LEU A 233 -8.56 -5.75 -7.66
N ASN A 234 -7.78 -6.82 -7.60
CA ASN A 234 -7.95 -7.98 -8.47
C ASN A 234 -8.99 -8.90 -7.86
N ILE A 235 -10.16 -8.97 -8.47
CA ILE A 235 -11.32 -9.69 -7.96
C ILE A 235 -11.58 -10.89 -8.87
N ASP A 236 -11.44 -12.08 -8.28
CA ASP A 236 -11.75 -13.36 -8.92
C ASP A 236 -12.84 -14.10 -8.15
N ALA A 237 -13.56 -14.97 -8.86
CA ALA A 237 -14.56 -15.84 -8.27
C ALA A 237 -14.18 -17.30 -8.49
N LYS A 238 -13.94 -18.05 -7.40
CA LYS A 238 -13.64 -19.48 -7.44
C LYS A 238 -14.81 -20.30 -6.91
N VAL A 239 -15.16 -21.36 -7.65
CA VAL A 239 -16.20 -22.33 -7.28
C VAL A 239 -15.61 -23.36 -6.32
N THR A 240 -15.96 -23.28 -5.04
CA THR A 240 -15.50 -24.23 -4.03
C THR A 240 -16.54 -25.35 -3.84
N GLY A 241 -16.54 -26.34 -4.73
CA GLY A 241 -17.46 -27.49 -4.62
C GLY A 241 -18.94 -27.09 -4.52
N SER A 242 -19.79 -28.00 -4.01
CA SER A 242 -21.24 -27.83 -3.96
C SER A 242 -21.68 -26.61 -3.15
N ALA A 243 -21.92 -25.49 -3.85
CA ALA A 243 -22.58 -24.24 -3.44
C ALA A 243 -21.72 -23.08 -2.86
N GLY A 244 -20.38 -23.11 -2.90
CA GLY A 244 -19.55 -21.97 -2.42
C GLY A 244 -18.97 -21.10 -3.53
N LEU A 245 -19.09 -19.77 -3.42
CA LEU A 245 -18.37 -18.76 -4.20
C LEU A 245 -17.38 -18.14 -3.23
N SER A 246 -16.09 -18.34 -3.50
CA SER A 246 -15.05 -17.59 -2.81
C SER A 246 -14.64 -16.44 -3.72
N VAL A 247 -14.83 -15.22 -3.22
CA VAL A 247 -14.23 -14.03 -3.83
C VAL A 247 -12.86 -13.87 -3.18
N SER A 248 -11.82 -13.67 -3.99
CA SER A 248 -10.48 -13.32 -3.50
C SER A 248 -10.17 -11.91 -4.00
N ILE A 249 -9.71 -11.05 -3.10
CA ILE A 249 -9.18 -9.73 -3.46
C ILE A 249 -7.68 -9.80 -3.23
N ASP A 250 -6.93 -9.70 -4.31
CA ASP A 250 -5.50 -9.39 -4.26
C ASP A 250 -5.37 -7.90 -4.57
N TYR A 251 -4.96 -7.10 -3.58
CA TYR A 251 -4.67 -5.68 -3.78
C TYR A 251 -3.16 -5.46 -3.73
N THR A 252 -2.60 -4.97 -4.83
CA THR A 252 -1.21 -4.53 -4.85
C THR A 252 -1.18 -3.07 -4.42
N VAL A 253 -0.41 -2.75 -3.38
CA VAL A 253 0.04 -1.38 -3.12
C VAL A 253 1.36 -1.14 -3.82
N ASN A 254 1.66 0.13 -4.02
CA ASN A 254 3.01 0.53 -4.26
C ASN A 254 3.84 0.23 -3.02
N GLU A 255 4.77 -0.73 -3.10
CA GLU A 255 5.55 -1.16 -1.93
C GLU A 255 6.32 0.01 -1.29
N LYS A 256 5.83 0.45 -0.13
CA LYS A 256 6.65 0.92 0.98
C LYS A 256 6.33 0.04 2.20
N PRO A 257 7.34 -0.32 3.00
CA PRO A 257 7.14 -1.20 4.15
C PRO A 257 6.33 -0.46 5.21
N VAL A 258 5.18 -1.02 5.56
CA VAL A 258 4.42 -0.63 6.76
C VAL A 258 4.17 -1.88 7.57
N ASP A 259 4.63 -1.83 8.83
CA ASP A 259 4.33 -2.84 9.84
C ASP A 259 2.83 -2.81 10.15
N ILE A 260 2.09 -3.77 9.62
CA ILE A 260 0.73 -4.05 10.09
C ILE A 260 0.86 -4.84 11.39
N VAL A 261 0.74 -4.14 12.52
CA VAL A 261 0.49 -4.75 13.82
C VAL A 261 -0.96 -5.22 13.83
N VAL A 262 -1.18 -6.53 13.75
CA VAL A 262 -2.48 -7.13 14.09
C VAL A 262 -2.65 -6.98 15.61
N PRO A 263 -3.62 -6.20 16.12
CA PRO A 263 -3.88 -6.17 17.55
C PRO A 263 -4.32 -7.58 17.98
N GLY A 264 -3.57 -8.16 18.91
CA GLY A 264 -3.91 -9.44 19.51
C GLY A 264 -5.33 -9.40 20.10
N PHE A 265 -6.09 -10.46 19.86
CA PHE A 265 -7.40 -10.62 20.46
C PHE A 265 -7.27 -10.61 21.99
N GLU A 266 -8.11 -9.83 22.68
CA GLU A 266 -8.24 -9.89 24.13
C GLU A 266 -8.61 -11.31 24.56
N GLU A 267 -7.74 -11.88 25.39
CA GLU A 267 -7.91 -13.18 26.01
C GLU A 267 -9.10 -13.11 27.00
N ILE A 268 -10.10 -13.98 26.79
CA ILE A 268 -11.25 -14.08 27.70
C ILE A 268 -10.75 -14.76 28.98
N PRO A 269 -10.87 -14.16 30.19
CA PRO A 269 -10.35 -14.77 31.40
C PRO A 269 -11.14 -16.04 31.73
N VAL A 270 -10.46 -17.17 31.78
CA VAL A 270 -10.98 -18.40 32.39
C VAL A 270 -10.80 -18.25 33.91
N PRO A 271 -11.83 -18.47 34.74
CA PRO A 271 -11.72 -18.27 36.18
C PRO A 271 -10.68 -19.18 36.82
N ASP A 272 -9.83 -18.60 37.67
CA ASP A 272 -8.79 -19.27 38.44
C ASP A 272 -9.34 -20.42 39.30
N GLU A 273 -8.83 -21.64 39.07
CA GLU A 273 -8.65 -22.62 40.14
C GLU A 273 -7.16 -22.69 40.47
N ASP A 274 -6.83 -22.10 41.63
CA ASP A 274 -5.53 -22.13 42.28
C ASP A 274 -5.30 -23.51 42.95
N PRO A 275 -4.10 -23.79 43.48
CA PRO A 275 -3.15 -24.77 42.98
C PRO A 275 -3.12 -26.01 43.88
N ASP A 276 -2.61 -27.15 43.39
CA ASP A 276 -1.68 -27.97 44.17
C ASP A 276 -1.19 -29.21 43.39
N ASP A 277 0.10 -29.48 43.63
CA ASP A 277 0.84 -30.73 43.42
C ASP A 277 1.12 -31.21 41.99
N ASN A 278 2.22 -30.69 41.45
CA ASN A 278 3.25 -31.55 40.85
C ASN A 278 3.86 -32.39 42.00
N PRO A 279 3.95 -33.74 41.95
CA PRO A 279 4.63 -34.42 40.86
C PRO A 279 4.14 -35.84 40.54
N ASP A 280 3.89 -36.14 39.27
CA ASP A 280 4.27 -37.46 38.80
C ASP A 280 4.56 -37.46 37.29
N THR A 281 5.78 -37.88 37.01
CA THR A 281 6.20 -38.44 35.74
C THR A 281 5.30 -39.62 35.38
N ASP A 282 4.42 -39.45 34.40
CA ASP A 282 3.87 -40.57 33.63
C ASP A 282 4.38 -40.51 32.18
N PRO A 283 5.15 -41.52 31.71
CA PRO A 283 5.83 -41.49 30.41
C PRO A 283 4.99 -41.83 29.17
N ASP A 284 3.65 -41.87 29.22
CA ASP A 284 2.85 -42.34 28.07
C ASP A 284 1.46 -41.66 27.96
N ASP A 285 1.36 -40.57 27.19
CA ASP A 285 0.12 -40.10 26.51
C ASP A 285 0.52 -39.31 25.24
N PRO A 286 -0.14 -39.51 24.07
CA PRO A 286 0.55 -39.75 22.83
C PRO A 286 1.14 -38.47 22.24
N SER A 287 2.39 -38.61 21.78
CA SER A 287 3.04 -37.79 20.76
C SER A 287 1.99 -37.19 19.82
N SER A 288 1.89 -35.85 19.83
CA SER A 288 1.27 -35.12 18.73
C SER A 288 1.78 -35.72 17.41
N THR A 289 0.87 -35.97 16.47
CA THR A 289 1.19 -36.50 15.14
C THR A 289 1.37 -35.38 14.11
N ALA A 290 1.11 -34.13 14.52
CA ALA A 290 1.25 -32.96 13.67
C ALA A 290 2.73 -32.64 13.39
N PRO A 291 3.02 -31.94 12.27
CA PRO A 291 4.38 -31.56 11.95
C PRO A 291 4.97 -30.61 13.01
N GLU A 292 6.25 -30.82 13.34
CA GLU A 292 7.02 -30.01 14.27
C GLU A 292 8.37 -29.62 13.63
N LEU A 293 8.85 -28.42 13.97
CA LEU A 293 10.20 -27.96 13.63
C LEU A 293 11.03 -27.88 14.90
N VAL A 294 12.18 -28.53 14.90
CA VAL A 294 13.16 -28.47 15.98
C VAL A 294 14.42 -27.78 15.48
N TRP A 295 14.90 -26.80 16.24
CA TRP A 295 16.21 -26.18 16.04
C TRP A 295 17.00 -26.33 17.34
N GLU A 296 17.85 -27.35 17.43
CA GLU A 296 18.53 -27.72 18.69
C GLU A 296 19.37 -26.58 19.27
N ASN A 297 20.05 -25.83 18.41
CA ASN A 297 20.91 -24.71 18.82
C ASN A 297 20.14 -23.43 19.16
N ASN A 298 18.84 -23.34 18.81
CA ASN A 298 17.99 -22.19 19.12
C ASN A 298 16.51 -22.63 19.26
N PRO A 299 16.13 -23.33 20.35
CA PRO A 299 14.79 -23.90 20.49
C PRO A 299 13.67 -22.86 20.62
N SER A 300 14.01 -21.63 21.03
CA SER A 300 13.09 -20.49 21.09
C SER A 300 12.86 -19.83 19.74
N PHE A 301 13.67 -20.16 18.72
CA PHE A 301 13.65 -19.50 17.41
C PHE A 301 13.89 -17.99 17.50
N ASP A 302 14.72 -17.55 18.45
CA ASP A 302 15.04 -16.13 18.63
C ASP A 302 15.78 -15.56 17.40
N PRO A 303 15.59 -14.26 17.07
CA PRO A 303 16.32 -13.62 15.98
C PRO A 303 17.83 -13.84 16.07
N THR A 304 18.44 -14.33 14.99
CA THR A 304 19.83 -14.78 14.98
C THR A 304 20.72 -13.87 14.13
N PRO A 305 21.81 -13.30 14.68
CA PRO A 305 22.72 -12.45 13.91
C PRO A 305 23.48 -13.25 12.86
N ILE A 306 23.55 -12.76 11.62
CA ILE A 306 24.28 -13.40 10.51
C ILE A 306 25.79 -13.28 10.75
N SER A 307 26.50 -14.39 10.58
CA SER A 307 27.96 -14.43 10.68
C SER A 307 28.56 -15.31 9.58
N SER A 308 29.88 -15.26 9.42
CA SER A 308 30.60 -16.02 8.37
C SER A 308 30.50 -17.54 8.52
N THR A 309 30.16 -18.03 9.71
CA THR A 309 30.05 -19.45 10.04
C THR A 309 28.88 -19.67 10.96
N MET A 310 27.88 -20.43 10.51
CA MET A 310 26.66 -20.70 11.28
C MET A 310 26.39 -22.20 11.34
N ASP A 311 25.68 -22.63 12.37
CA ASP A 311 25.23 -24.01 12.55
C ASP A 311 23.71 -24.03 12.71
N ILE A 312 23.03 -23.98 11.56
CA ILE A 312 21.58 -23.90 11.41
C ILE A 312 21.13 -25.16 10.68
N VAL A 313 20.84 -26.19 11.46
CA VAL A 313 20.20 -27.43 10.98
C VAL A 313 18.86 -27.53 11.66
N LEU A 314 17.80 -27.52 10.86
CA LEU A 314 16.44 -27.66 11.34
C LEU A 314 15.99 -29.10 11.12
N LEU A 315 15.35 -29.70 12.11
CA LEU A 315 14.74 -31.02 11.98
C LEU A 315 13.23 -30.86 11.86
N VAL A 316 12.69 -31.23 10.71
CA VAL A 316 11.25 -31.27 10.44
C VAL A 316 10.76 -32.67 10.76
N ASN A 317 9.94 -32.83 11.79
CA ASN A 317 9.31 -34.10 12.14
C ASN A 317 7.84 -34.07 11.73
N ALA A 318 7.41 -34.97 10.85
CA ALA A 318 6.03 -35.07 10.38
C ALA A 318 5.60 -36.55 10.41
N PRO A 319 5.15 -37.07 11.57
CA PRO A 319 4.76 -38.49 11.71
C PRO A 319 3.80 -39.00 10.62
N GLU A 320 2.92 -38.13 10.12
CA GLU A 320 1.92 -38.42 9.09
C GLU A 320 2.39 -38.15 7.67
N LYS A 321 3.71 -38.01 7.48
CA LYS A 321 4.45 -37.76 6.24
C LYS A 321 4.16 -36.41 5.60
N ILE A 322 5.22 -35.75 5.15
CA ILE A 322 5.14 -34.46 4.46
C ILE A 322 4.42 -34.63 3.11
N ALA A 323 3.40 -33.82 2.87
CA ALA A 323 2.67 -33.73 1.61
C ALA A 323 2.97 -32.42 0.86
N GLU A 324 3.07 -31.30 1.57
CA GLU A 324 3.47 -29.99 1.03
C GLU A 324 4.58 -29.39 1.88
N PHE A 325 5.57 -28.78 1.22
CA PHE A 325 6.63 -28.03 1.88
C PHE A 325 6.95 -26.80 1.03
N THR A 326 6.60 -25.63 1.54
CA THR A 326 6.91 -24.37 0.88
C THR A 326 7.70 -23.44 1.81
N VAL A 327 8.51 -22.57 1.23
CA VAL A 327 9.30 -21.58 1.98
C VAL A 327 9.07 -20.20 1.40
N ASP A 328 8.60 -19.28 2.24
CA ASP A 328 8.58 -17.86 1.91
C ASP A 328 9.84 -17.17 2.45
N ILE A 329 10.37 -16.19 1.72
CA ILE A 329 11.65 -15.55 2.04
C ILE A 329 11.48 -14.04 2.03
N ASP A 330 11.34 -13.40 3.17
CA ASP A 330 11.31 -11.94 3.24
C ASP A 330 12.74 -11.39 3.45
N SER A 331 13.38 -11.00 2.36
CA SER A 331 14.76 -10.49 2.32
C SER A 331 15.00 -9.71 1.04
N ASP A 332 15.18 -8.40 1.14
CA ASP A 332 15.37 -7.49 -0.01
C ASP A 332 16.43 -7.97 -1.00
N ILE A 333 17.59 -8.36 -0.45
CA ILE A 333 18.74 -8.75 -1.26
C ILE A 333 18.54 -10.10 -1.95
N LEU A 334 17.85 -11.04 -1.31
CA LEU A 334 17.55 -12.34 -1.89
C LEU A 334 16.42 -12.26 -2.91
N ARG A 335 15.43 -11.38 -2.70
CA ARG A 335 14.34 -11.16 -3.67
C ARG A 335 14.86 -10.64 -5.01
N GLY A 336 15.94 -9.86 -5.01
CA GLY A 336 16.63 -9.46 -6.25
C GLY A 336 17.26 -10.63 -7.01
N ILE A 337 17.78 -11.64 -6.31
CA ILE A 337 18.45 -12.83 -6.90
C ILE A 337 17.41 -13.87 -7.35
N LEU A 338 16.34 -14.02 -6.57
CA LEU A 338 15.27 -15.00 -6.80
C LEU A 338 14.10 -14.40 -7.60
N ASN A 339 14.32 -13.27 -8.28
CA ASN A 339 13.28 -12.49 -8.98
C ASN A 339 12.49 -13.26 -10.06
N ASN A 340 13.04 -14.37 -10.56
CA ASN A 340 12.38 -15.23 -11.54
C ASN A 340 11.63 -16.42 -10.91
N MET A 341 11.53 -16.47 -9.57
CA MET A 341 10.83 -17.53 -8.83
C MET A 341 9.47 -17.06 -8.36
N THR A 342 8.52 -17.99 -8.30
CA THR A 342 7.22 -17.78 -7.67
C THR A 342 7.33 -18.11 -6.18
N PHE A 343 6.84 -17.20 -5.34
CA PHE A 343 6.80 -17.38 -3.90
C PHE A 343 5.37 -17.66 -3.42
N PRO A 344 5.19 -18.45 -2.34
CA PRO A 344 6.23 -19.17 -1.61
C PRO A 344 6.88 -20.26 -2.48
N LEU A 345 8.17 -20.52 -2.25
CA LEU A 345 8.95 -21.49 -3.02
C LEU A 345 8.45 -22.90 -2.73
N ASP A 346 7.86 -23.57 -3.71
CA ASP A 346 7.43 -24.97 -3.58
C ASP A 346 8.62 -25.93 -3.77
N LEU A 347 9.07 -26.54 -2.67
CA LEU A 347 10.23 -27.42 -2.68
C LEU A 347 9.92 -28.83 -3.19
N ILE A 348 8.66 -29.17 -3.47
CA ILE A 348 8.21 -30.51 -3.86
C ILE A 348 7.76 -30.55 -5.33
N ASN A 349 6.92 -29.61 -5.76
CA ASN A 349 6.25 -29.70 -7.06
C ASN A 349 6.89 -28.80 -8.14
N ASP A 350 7.53 -27.70 -7.78
CA ASP A 350 8.09 -26.75 -8.76
C ASP A 350 9.49 -27.20 -9.23
N GLU A 351 9.60 -27.62 -10.49
CA GLU A 351 10.87 -28.09 -11.08
C GLU A 351 12.00 -27.04 -11.09
N THR A 352 11.65 -25.75 -11.22
CA THR A 352 12.63 -24.66 -11.21
C THR A 352 13.19 -24.46 -9.81
N VAL A 353 12.30 -24.44 -8.82
CA VAL A 353 12.66 -24.34 -7.41
C VAL A 353 13.47 -25.56 -6.98
N LYS A 354 13.03 -26.77 -7.33
CA LYS A 354 13.77 -28.01 -7.05
C LYS A 354 15.17 -27.99 -7.62
N GLY A 355 15.32 -27.60 -8.89
CA GLY A 355 16.63 -27.54 -9.55
C GLY A 355 17.57 -26.56 -8.84
N PHE A 356 17.08 -25.36 -8.51
CA PHE A 356 17.90 -24.34 -7.89
C PHE A 356 18.18 -24.61 -6.40
N MET A 357 17.16 -24.90 -5.59
CA MET A 357 17.31 -25.22 -4.15
C MET A 357 18.12 -26.51 -3.94
N GLY A 358 17.91 -27.53 -4.77
CA GLY A 358 18.72 -28.74 -4.76
C GLY A 358 20.20 -28.46 -5.09
N SER A 359 20.48 -27.53 -6.01
CA SER A 359 21.87 -27.11 -6.31
C SER A 359 22.55 -26.39 -5.14
N LEU A 360 21.76 -25.81 -4.24
CA LEU A 360 22.20 -25.18 -3.00
C LEU A 360 22.32 -26.18 -1.83
N GLY A 361 22.02 -27.47 -2.06
CA GLY A 361 22.14 -28.52 -1.06
C GLY A 361 20.94 -28.68 -0.13
N LEU A 362 19.80 -28.05 -0.46
CA LEU A 362 18.55 -28.27 0.27
C LEU A 362 17.83 -29.53 -0.21
N PRO A 363 17.15 -30.28 0.69
CA PRO A 363 16.29 -31.39 0.30
C PRO A 363 15.10 -30.87 -0.51
N VAL A 364 14.76 -31.58 -1.59
CA VAL A 364 13.67 -31.21 -2.52
C VAL A 364 12.97 -32.44 -3.09
N GLY A 365 11.75 -32.29 -3.60
CA GLY A 365 10.99 -33.37 -4.26
C GLY A 365 10.81 -34.58 -3.34
N ASP A 366 11.21 -35.77 -3.82
CA ASP A 366 11.11 -37.04 -3.09
C ASP A 366 11.95 -37.10 -1.80
N GLN A 367 12.91 -36.18 -1.63
CA GLN A 367 13.67 -36.05 -0.37
C GLN A 367 12.83 -35.40 0.74
N LEU A 368 11.72 -34.75 0.39
CA LEU A 368 10.75 -34.17 1.32
C LEU A 368 9.44 -34.95 1.28
N LEU A 369 8.88 -35.18 0.09
CA LEU A 369 7.59 -35.81 -0.11
C LEU A 369 7.56 -37.22 0.50
N GLY A 370 6.56 -37.48 1.34
CA GLY A 370 6.35 -38.77 1.96
C GLY A 370 7.29 -39.08 3.13
N GLN A 371 8.22 -38.19 3.49
CA GLN A 371 9.15 -38.40 4.60
C GLN A 371 8.51 -38.05 5.94
N VAL A 372 8.91 -38.78 6.98
CA VAL A 372 8.42 -38.57 8.36
C VAL A 372 9.36 -37.72 9.22
N SER A 373 10.60 -37.56 8.78
CA SER A 373 11.60 -36.73 9.44
C SER A 373 12.64 -36.30 8.40
N VAL A 374 12.95 -35.01 8.33
CA VAL A 374 13.93 -34.46 7.38
C VAL A 374 14.79 -33.39 8.04
N GLU A 375 16.10 -33.48 7.83
CA GLU A 375 17.02 -32.38 8.13
C GLU A 375 16.99 -31.34 7.01
N PHE A 376 16.81 -30.08 7.40
CA PHE A 376 16.78 -28.92 6.51
C PHE A 376 17.95 -27.99 6.85
N PRO A 377 19.11 -28.14 6.17
CA PRO A 377 20.33 -27.41 6.51
C PRO A 377 20.36 -26.01 5.89
N LEU A 378 20.44 -24.98 6.73
CA LEU A 378 20.58 -23.57 6.32
C LEU A 378 21.97 -22.99 6.60
N SER A 379 22.85 -23.74 7.28
CA SER A 379 24.21 -23.34 7.67
C SER A 379 25.05 -22.77 6.52
N GLY A 380 24.88 -23.29 5.31
CA GLY A 380 25.61 -22.84 4.13
C GLY A 380 24.95 -21.68 3.38
N LEU A 381 23.68 -21.38 3.64
CA LEU A 381 22.87 -20.43 2.85
C LEU A 381 22.73 -19.09 3.53
N VAL A 382 22.42 -19.09 4.83
CA VAL A 382 22.24 -17.85 5.58
C VAL A 382 23.50 -16.96 5.57
N PRO A 383 24.73 -17.50 5.72
CA PRO A 383 25.94 -16.69 5.59
C PRO A 383 26.15 -16.05 4.21
N LEU A 384 25.58 -16.62 3.13
CA LEU A 384 25.73 -16.06 1.78
C LEU A 384 25.09 -14.69 1.66
N ILE A 385 24.05 -14.42 2.46
CA ILE A 385 23.38 -13.11 2.50
C ILE A 385 24.39 -11.99 2.85
N GLY A 386 25.35 -12.27 3.73
CA GLY A 386 26.44 -11.34 4.05
C GLY A 386 27.44 -11.22 2.92
N GLN A 387 27.71 -12.32 2.22
CA GLN A 387 28.67 -12.35 1.12
C GLN A 387 28.18 -11.61 -0.13
N ILE A 388 26.88 -11.61 -0.38
CA ILE A 388 26.27 -10.86 -1.49
C ILE A 388 26.06 -9.37 -1.16
N GLY A 389 26.36 -8.95 0.07
CA GLY A 389 26.45 -7.54 0.47
C GLY A 389 25.17 -6.97 1.08
N ALA A 390 24.49 -7.73 1.93
CA ALA A 390 23.33 -7.19 2.65
C ALA A 390 23.73 -6.02 3.56
N PRO A 391 22.93 -4.94 3.63
CA PRO A 391 23.23 -3.79 4.48
C PRO A 391 23.34 -4.15 5.97
N ALA A 392 24.19 -3.44 6.72
CA ALA A 392 24.20 -3.56 8.17
C ALA A 392 22.82 -3.18 8.75
N GLY A 393 22.36 -3.91 9.75
CA GLY A 393 21.02 -3.74 10.35
C GLY A 393 19.85 -4.28 9.52
N SER A 394 20.07 -4.86 8.34
CA SER A 394 18.98 -5.47 7.57
C SER A 394 18.51 -6.79 8.16
N GLU A 395 17.20 -7.02 8.20
CA GLU A 395 16.60 -8.28 8.60
C GLU A 395 16.21 -9.16 7.40
N HIS A 396 16.23 -10.46 7.61
CA HIS A 396 15.99 -11.50 6.62
C HIS A 396 15.20 -12.64 7.26
N THR A 397 13.96 -12.77 6.85
CA THR A 397 13.00 -13.73 7.38
C THR A 397 12.80 -14.90 6.42
N PHE A 398 12.72 -16.10 6.95
CA PHE A 398 12.34 -17.31 6.22
C PHE A 398 11.15 -17.95 6.93
N THR A 399 10.04 -18.13 6.24
CA THR A 399 8.84 -18.78 6.80
C THR A 399 8.67 -20.15 6.15
N LEU A 400 8.79 -21.20 6.95
CA LEU A 400 8.62 -22.58 6.51
C LEU A 400 7.17 -22.99 6.74
N TYR A 401 6.53 -23.50 5.69
CA TYR A 401 5.20 -24.08 5.72
C TYR A 401 5.29 -25.56 5.39
N VAL A 402 4.85 -26.41 6.32
CA VAL A 402 4.82 -27.87 6.15
C VAL A 402 3.40 -28.34 6.38
N LYS A 403 2.90 -29.18 5.49
CA LYS A 403 1.61 -29.84 5.63
C LYS A 403 1.76 -31.33 5.39
N ASP A 404 1.15 -32.14 6.25
CA ASP A 404 1.22 -33.60 6.12
C ASP A 404 0.07 -34.21 5.29
N GLU A 405 0.10 -35.53 5.07
CA GLU A 405 -0.94 -36.25 4.33
C GLU A 405 -2.31 -36.24 5.03
N LYS A 406 -2.38 -35.91 6.33
CA LYS A 406 -3.62 -35.72 7.08
C LYS A 406 -4.13 -34.28 7.03
N GLY A 407 -3.39 -33.37 6.40
CA GLY A 407 -3.73 -31.95 6.30
C GLY A 407 -3.44 -31.16 7.57
N GLN A 408 -2.62 -31.67 8.49
CA GLN A 408 -2.13 -30.90 9.63
C GLN A 408 -1.00 -30.00 9.15
N GLU A 409 -0.99 -28.76 9.64
CA GLU A 409 -0.13 -27.69 9.13
C GLU A 409 0.81 -27.17 10.22
N LEU A 410 2.01 -26.80 9.79
CA LEU A 410 3.03 -26.12 10.57
C LEU A 410 3.48 -24.89 9.78
N SER A 411 3.47 -23.74 10.45
CA SER A 411 4.07 -22.50 9.96
C SER A 411 5.08 -22.02 10.99
N ARG A 412 6.33 -21.81 10.56
CA ARG A 412 7.40 -21.32 11.45
C ARG A 412 8.22 -20.23 10.76
N LYS A 413 8.33 -19.08 11.43
CA LYS A 413 9.17 -17.95 11.04
C LYS A 413 10.57 -18.09 11.64
N LEU A 414 11.59 -17.87 10.83
CA LEU A 414 13.01 -17.79 11.22
C LEU A 414 13.51 -16.40 10.86
N VAL A 415 14.09 -15.67 11.81
CA VAL A 415 14.57 -14.30 11.58
C VAL A 415 16.08 -14.26 11.73
N PHE A 416 16.76 -13.72 10.71
CA PHE A 416 18.19 -13.47 10.72
C PHE A 416 18.46 -12.00 10.43
N TYR A 417 19.45 -11.39 11.05
CA TYR A 417 19.76 -9.97 10.83
C TYR A 417 21.25 -9.73 10.64
N MET A 418 21.60 -8.73 9.84
CA MET A 418 22.98 -8.26 9.73
C MET A 418 23.34 -7.44 10.97
N PRO A 419 24.41 -7.80 11.70
CA PRO A 419 24.92 -6.96 12.79
C PRO A 419 25.28 -5.55 12.28
N GLU A 420 25.10 -4.54 13.14
CA GLU A 420 25.50 -3.14 12.85
C GLU A 420 27.01 -2.92 12.71
#